data_AF-F4B6K3-F1
#
_entry.id   AF-F4B6K3-F1
#
_cell.length_a   1.000
_cell.length_b   1.000
_cell.length_c   1.000
_cell.angle_alpha   90.00
_cell.angle_beta   90.00
_cell.angle_gamma   90.00
#
_symmetry.space_group_name_H-M   'P 1'
#
loop_
_entity.id
_entity.type
_entity.pdbx_description
1 polymer ?
#
loop_
_entity_poly.entity_id
_entity_poly.type
_entity_poly.pdbx_seq_one_letter_code
_entity_poly.pdbx_strand_id
1 'polypeptide(L)' 'MEPIKIKLSTGREVEINDDTVKILNKYVRTQMTLEELAKELGLNGWEEAYDLIKQVPAWIMWYPETIYKRS' A
#
# COMPACT_ATOMS: atom_id res chain seq x y z
N MET A 1 14.06 -0.01 -7.14
CA MET A 1 12.89 -0.22 -8.03
C MET A 1 12.32 1.14 -8.39
N GLU A 2 11.74 1.28 -9.59
CA GLU A 2 11.06 2.52 -9.98
C GLU A 2 9.89 2.79 -9.02
N PRO A 3 9.73 4.03 -8.51
CA PRO A 3 8.61 4.36 -7.64
C PRO A 3 7.31 4.19 -8.42
N ILE A 4 6.51 3.19 -8.05
CA ILE A 4 5.20 2.99 -8.65
C ILE A 4 4.30 4.05 -8.03
N LYS A 5 3.92 5.05 -8.84
CA LYS A 5 2.95 6.07 -8.46
C LYS A 5 1.57 5.57 -8.84
N ILE A 6 0.74 5.32 -7.83
CA ILE A 6 -0.64 4.93 -8.02
C ILE A 6 -1.52 6.15 -7.81
N LYS A 7 -2.27 6.50 -8.86
CA LYS A 7 -3.26 7.56 -8.77
C LYS A 7 -4.61 6.94 -8.40
N LEU A 8 -5.09 7.30 -7.22
CA LEU A 8 -6.39 6.90 -6.72
C LEU A 8 -7.51 7.63 -7.48
N SER A 9 -8.68 7.00 -7.49
CA SER A 9 -9.90 7.54 -8.13
C SER A 9 -10.35 8.90 -7.57
N THR A 10 -9.95 9.22 -6.34
CA THR A 10 -10.14 10.51 -5.66
C THR A 10 -9.23 11.63 -6.19
N GLY A 11 -8.30 11.31 -7.10
CA GLY A 11 -7.31 12.24 -7.64
C GLY A 11 -6.03 12.33 -6.81
N ARG A 12 -5.93 11.56 -5.72
CA ARG A 12 -4.76 11.53 -4.85
C ARG A 12 -3.69 10.60 -5.41
N GLU A 13 -2.42 11.03 -5.34
CA GLU A 13 -1.29 10.22 -5.78
C GLU A 13 -0.64 9.57 -4.55
N VAL A 14 -0.58 8.23 -4.55
CA VAL A 14 0.13 7.45 -3.53
C VAL A 14 1.39 6.90 -4.16
N GLU A 15 2.53 7.26 -3.60
CA GLU A 15 3.82 6.72 -4.00
C GLU A 15 4.08 5.43 -3.24
N ILE A 16 4.19 4.31 -3.97
CA ILE A 16 4.56 3.02 -3.38
C ILE A 16 6.07 3.08 -3.08
N ASN A 17 6.38 3.49 -1.86
CA ASN A 17 7.72 3.51 -1.27
C ASN A 17 7.90 2.36 -0.27
N ASP A 18 9.09 2.25 0.32
CA ASP A 18 9.43 1.20 1.31
C ASP A 18 8.44 1.18 2.50
N ASP A 19 8.04 2.37 2.97
CA ASP A 19 7.09 2.53 4.07
C ASP A 19 5.68 2.02 3.69
N THR A 20 5.22 2.34 2.47
CA THR A 20 3.95 1.85 1.93
C THR A 20 3.96 0.33 1.77
N VAL A 21 5.06 -0.23 1.25
CA VAL A 21 5.24 -1.69 1.12
C VAL A 21 5.24 -2.36 2.50
N LYS A 22 5.83 -1.74 3.52
CA LYS A 22 5.82 -2.25 4.89
C LYS A 22 4.41 -2.25 5.48
N ILE A 23 3.65 -1.19 5.29
CA ILE A 23 2.25 -1.10 5.73
C ILE A 23 1.39 -2.14 4.98
N LEU A 24 1.58 -2.31 3.68
CA LEU A 24 0.89 -3.32 2.88
C LEU A 24 1.24 -4.76 3.30
N ASN A 25 2.53 -5.04 3.59
CA ASN A 25 2.97 -6.32 4.13
C ASN A 25 2.31 -6.62 5.47
N LYS A 26 2.29 -5.62 6.35
CA LYS A 26 1.61 -5.70 7.64
C LYS A 26 0.13 -5.99 7.42
N TYR A 27 -0.53 -5.30 6.50
CA TYR A 27 -1.92 -5.53 6.15
C TYR A 27 -2.21 -6.97 5.70
N VAL A 28 -1.40 -7.57 4.83
CA VAL A 28 -1.64 -8.96 4.39
C VAL A 28 -1.21 -10.02 5.42
N ARG A 29 -0.29 -9.70 6.32
CA ARG A 29 0.21 -10.61 7.36
C ARG A 29 -0.55 -10.52 8.68
N THR A 30 -1.37 -9.49 8.85
CA THR A 30 -2.15 -9.25 10.06
C THR A 30 -3.64 -9.10 9.70
N GLN A 31 -4.54 -9.23 10.68
CA GLN A 31 -5.98 -9.03 10.45
C GLN A 31 -6.34 -7.54 10.46
N MET A 32 -5.54 -6.71 9.77
CA MET A 32 -5.72 -5.26 9.74
C MET A 32 -6.88 -4.89 8.83
N THR A 33 -7.69 -3.93 9.25
CA THR A 33 -8.85 -3.48 8.46
C THR A 33 -8.46 -2.47 7.38
N LEU A 34 -9.32 -2.28 6.38
CA LEU A 34 -9.13 -1.26 5.35
C LEU A 34 -9.14 0.16 5.93
N GLU A 35 -9.88 0.39 7.01
CA GLU A 35 -9.89 1.67 7.72
C GLU A 35 -8.55 1.95 8.41
N GLU A 36 -7.97 0.94 9.06
CA GLU A 36 -6.63 1.04 9.63
C GLU A 36 -5.56 1.25 8.56
N LEU A 37 -5.68 0.55 7.43
CA LEU A 37 -4.79 0.73 6.29
C LEU A 37 -4.86 2.14 5.73
N ALA A 38 -6.08 2.66 5.57
CA ALA A 38 -6.29 4.05 5.16
C ALA A 38 -5.62 5.01 6.15
N LYS A 39 -5.79 4.78 7.45
CA LYS A 39 -5.22 5.63 8.49
C LYS A 39 -3.69 5.61 8.50
N GLU A 40 -3.06 4.44 8.34
CA GLU A 40 -1.59 4.31 8.27
C GLU A 40 -1.04 4.95 6.98
N LEU A 41 -1.74 4.84 5.86
CA LEU A 41 -1.36 5.46 4.58
C LEU A 41 -1.79 6.94 4.46
N GLY A 42 -2.46 7.50 5.48
CA GLY A 42 -2.97 8.87 5.46
C GLY A 42 -4.09 9.13 4.45
N LEU A 43 -4.80 8.08 4.04
CA LEU A 43 -5.94 8.11 3.12
C LEU A 43 -7.23 8.54 3.85
N ASN A 44 -8.15 9.17 3.11
CA ASN A 44 -9.46 9.59 3.56
C ASN A 44 -10.46 8.43 3.51
N GLY A 45 -10.27 7.48 4.43
CA GLY A 45 -11.20 6.38 4.65
C GLY A 45 -10.89 5.12 3.84
N TRP A 46 -11.66 4.08 4.13
CA TRP A 46 -11.44 2.72 3.61
C TRP A 46 -11.62 2.60 2.09
N GLU A 47 -12.39 3.49 1.46
CA GLU A 47 -12.63 3.50 0.01
C GLU A 47 -11.33 3.73 -0.76
N GLU A 48 -10.51 4.71 -0.34
CA GLU A 48 -9.21 4.99 -0.93
C GLU A 48 -8.22 3.83 -0.73
N ALA A 49 -8.23 3.20 0.44
CA ALA A 49 -7.40 2.03 0.71
C ALA A 49 -7.79 0.81 -0.15
N TYR A 50 -9.10 0.63 -0.38
CA TYR A 50 -9.61 -0.42 -1.25
C TYR A 50 -9.23 -0.19 -2.72
N ASP A 51 -9.34 1.04 -3.21
CA ASP A 51 -8.92 1.43 -4.56
C ASP A 51 -7.41 1.18 -4.76
N LEU A 52 -6.61 1.54 -3.75
CA LEU A 52 -5.18 1.28 -3.74
C LEU A 52 -4.88 -0.22 -3.84
N ILE A 53 -5.47 -1.06 -2.99
CA ILE A 53 -5.25 -2.53 -3.04
C ILE A 53 -5.66 -3.11 -4.39
N LYS A 54 -6.72 -2.58 -5.00
CA LYS A 54 -7.16 -3.01 -6.34
C LYS A 54 -6.15 -2.69 -7.42
N GLN A 55 -5.48 -1.54 -7.34
CA GLN A 55 -4.49 -1.11 -8.31
C GLN A 55 -3.10 -1.71 -8.03
N VAL A 56 -2.77 -1.96 -6.75
CA VAL A 56 -1.51 -2.58 -6.34
C VAL A 56 -1.50 -4.05 -6.74
N PRO A 57 -0.50 -4.50 -7.51
CA PRO A 57 -0.34 -5.91 -7.79
C PRO A 57 -0.12 -6.73 -6.51
N ALA A 58 -0.78 -7.89 -6.41
CA ALA A 58 -0.68 -8.75 -5.23
C ALA A 58 0.77 -9.08 -4.85
N TRP A 59 1.65 -9.31 -5.82
CA TRP A 59 3.05 -9.64 -5.56
C TRP A 59 3.80 -8.56 -4.76
N ILE A 60 3.41 -7.28 -4.85
CA ILE A 60 4.00 -6.19 -4.04
C ILE A 60 3.60 -6.32 -2.57
N MET A 61 2.34 -6.68 -2.30
CA MET A 61 1.84 -6.86 -0.93
C MET A 61 2.49 -8.06 -0.24
N TRP A 62 2.80 -9.12 -1.00
CA TRP A 62 3.48 -10.31 -0.49
C TRP A 62 5.01 -10.21 -0.54
N TYR A 63 5.58 -9.16 -1.17
CA TYR A 63 7.02 -8.99 -1.30
C TYR A 63 7.62 -8.60 0.05
N PRO A 64 8.51 -9.41 0.66
CA PRO A 64 9.07 -9.08 1.96
C PRO A 64 9.82 -7.75 1.91
N GLU A 65 9.56 -6.86 2.87
CA GLU A 65 10.28 -5.60 3.09
C GLU A 65 11.81 -5.77 3.07
N THR A 66 12.29 -6.92 3.56
CA THR A 66 13.71 -7.31 3.59
C THR A 66 14.36 -7.49 2.21
N ILE A 67 13.57 -7.77 1.17
CA ILE A 67 14.09 -7.88 -0.21
C ILE A 67 14.04 -6.52 -0.90
N TYR A 68 13.01 -5.68 -0.62
CA TYR A 68 12.94 -4.32 -1.19
C TYR A 68 14.09 -3.43 -0.70
N LYS A 69 14.50 -3.57 0.57
CA LYS A 69 15.64 -2.84 1.16
C LYS A 69 17.02 -3.20 0.57
N ARG A 70 17.11 -4.27 -0.24
CA ARG A 70 18.39 -4.84 -0.71
C ARG A 70 18.73 -4.55 -2.18
N SER A 71 18.04 -3.64 -2.86
CA SER A 71 18.32 -3.28 -4.26
C SER A 71 18.33 -1.78 -4.52
#